data_AF-A0A6B0ZLI3-F1
#
_entry.id   AF-A0A6B0ZLI3-F1
#
_cell.length_a   1.000
_cell.length_b   1.000
_cell.length_c   1.000
_cell.angle_alpha   90.00
_cell.angle_beta   90.00
_cell.angle_gamma   90.00
#
_symmetry.space_group_name_H-M   'P 1'
#
loop_
_entity.id
_entity.type
_entity.pdbx_description
1 polymer ?
#
loop_
_entity_poly.entity_id
_entity_poly.type
_entity_poly.pdbx_seq_one_letter_code
_entity_poly.pdbx_strand_id
1 'polypeptide(L)'
;DSGSMWTEARNAMLMARLRDGQAGRGSLFTAREALEMATRGGASCLGRAGEIGELTVGACGDIAVWRLDGVAFAGAWSDPVEAWLRCGPVAAHHTIVAGRLVVEDGQLRASGTEQMLRNHRRIAGAMQSIE
;
A
#
# COMPACT_ATOMS: atom_id res chain seq x y z
N ASP A 1 -13.22 6.52 0.25
CA ASP A 1 -12.15 5.53 0.10
C ASP A 1 -11.28 5.93 -1.09
N SER A 2 -9.96 5.83 -0.98
CA SER A 2 -8.99 6.15 -2.05
C SER A 2 -8.50 4.91 -2.81
N GLY A 3 -8.84 3.70 -2.35
CA GLY A 3 -8.34 2.45 -2.94
C GLY A 3 -6.82 2.25 -2.79
N SER A 4 -6.19 2.94 -1.83
CA SER A 4 -4.73 2.92 -1.63
C SER A 4 -4.35 2.31 -0.28
N MET A 5 -3.71 1.14 -0.32
CA MET A 5 -3.20 0.48 0.88
C MET A 5 -2.11 1.28 1.60
N TRP A 6 -1.31 2.08 0.86
CA TRP A 6 -0.32 2.95 1.49
C TRP A 6 -0.98 4.03 2.35
N THR A 7 -2.04 4.66 1.82
CA THR A 7 -2.80 5.69 2.54
C THR A 7 -3.48 5.10 3.77
N GLU A 8 -4.08 3.92 3.65
CA GLU A 8 -4.73 3.23 4.76
C GLU A 8 -3.73 2.84 5.86
N ALA A 9 -2.58 2.26 5.49
CA ALA A 9 -1.53 1.90 6.47
C ALA A 9 -0.98 3.14 7.20
N ARG A 10 -0.74 4.24 6.47
CA ARG A 10 -0.31 5.51 7.07
C ARG A 10 -1.38 6.08 8.01
N ASN A 11 -2.65 6.07 7.60
CA ASN A 11 -3.74 6.57 8.42
C ASN A 11 -3.92 5.73 9.68
N ALA A 12 -3.84 4.39 9.58
CA ALA A 12 -3.87 3.50 10.72
C ALA A 12 -2.75 3.85 11.73
N MET A 13 -1.53 4.07 11.23
CA MET A 13 -0.42 4.49 12.08
C MET A 13 -0.68 5.82 12.78
N LEU A 14 -1.08 6.86 12.03
CA LEU A 14 -1.30 8.19 12.60
C LEU A 14 -2.46 8.20 13.61
N MET A 15 -3.54 7.48 13.33
CA MET A 15 -4.68 7.35 14.24
C MET A 15 -4.31 6.59 15.52
N ALA A 16 -3.51 5.52 15.40
CA ALA A 16 -3.01 4.80 16.57
C ALA A 16 -2.12 5.70 17.44
N ARG A 17 -1.22 6.49 16.83
CA ARG A 17 -0.37 7.43 17.57
C ARG A 17 -1.14 8.55 18.24
N LEU A 18 -2.16 9.10 17.57
CA LEU A 18 -3.02 10.10 18.17
C LEU A 18 -3.68 9.54 19.45
N ARG A 19 -4.28 8.36 19.35
CA ARG A 19 -4.91 7.67 20.47
C ARG A 19 -3.91 7.39 21.59
N ASP A 20 -2.76 6.81 21.28
CA ASP A 20 -1.77 6.39 22.28
C ASP A 20 -1.10 7.59 22.96
N GLY A 21 -0.83 8.66 22.20
CA GLY A 21 -0.35 9.94 22.73
C GLY A 21 -1.36 10.60 23.66
N GLN A 22 -2.66 10.61 23.33
CA GLN A 22 -3.69 11.12 24.23
C GLN A 22 -3.87 10.26 25.49
N ALA A 23 -3.63 8.96 25.39
CA ALA A 23 -3.68 8.04 26.53
C ALA A 23 -2.38 8.04 27.38
N GLY A 24 -1.38 8.87 27.06
CA GLY A 24 -0.11 8.93 27.79
C GLY A 24 0.73 7.64 27.70
N ARG A 25 0.51 6.81 26.68
CA ARG A 25 1.24 5.55 26.50
C ARG A 25 2.62 5.84 25.91
N GLY A 26 3.66 5.29 26.51
CA GLY A 26 5.06 5.54 26.09
C GLY A 26 5.50 4.86 24.80
N SER A 27 4.77 3.82 24.34
CA SER A 27 5.05 3.13 23.07
C SER A 27 4.06 3.57 22.01
N LEU A 28 4.55 4.14 20.92
CA LEU A 28 3.75 4.60 19.79
C LEU A 28 3.79 3.57 18.66
N PHE A 29 2.64 3.33 18.04
CA PHE A 29 2.52 2.44 16.87
C PHE A 29 3.45 2.88 15.73
N THR A 30 4.36 2.01 15.32
CA THR A 30 5.47 2.27 14.42
C THR A 30 5.11 2.05 12.95
N ALA A 31 5.92 2.56 12.02
CA ALA A 31 5.73 2.24 10.60
C ALA A 31 5.93 0.75 10.27
N ARG A 32 6.76 0.03 11.04
CA ARG A 32 6.98 -1.41 10.86
C ARG A 32 5.76 -2.22 11.31
N GLU A 33 5.13 -1.85 12.41
CA GLU A 33 3.86 -2.47 12.83
C GLU A 33 2.74 -2.19 11.82
N ALA A 34 2.70 -0.98 11.24
CA ALA A 34 1.77 -0.67 10.16
C ALA A 34 2.03 -1.51 8.89
N LEU A 35 3.30 -1.68 8.51
CA LEU A 35 3.70 -2.52 7.39
C LEU A 35 3.38 -4.00 7.66
N GLU A 36 3.65 -4.50 8.86
CA GLU A 36 3.33 -5.86 9.27
C GLU A 36 1.82 -6.11 9.20
N MET A 37 1.01 -5.18 9.72
CA MET A 37 -0.45 -5.22 9.63
C MET A 37 -0.90 -5.28 8.17
N ALA A 38 -0.33 -4.44 7.30
CA ALA A 38 -0.67 -4.36 5.87
C ALA A 38 -0.16 -5.55 5.03
N THR A 39 0.67 -6.43 5.59
CA THR A 39 1.27 -7.56 4.87
C THR A 39 0.98 -8.88 5.60
N ARG A 40 1.84 -9.29 6.53
CA ARG A 40 1.74 -10.55 7.31
C ARG A 40 0.43 -10.64 8.09
N GLY A 41 -0.03 -9.53 8.67
CA GLY A 41 -1.30 -9.44 9.39
C GLY A 41 -2.47 -9.75 8.48
N GLY A 42 -2.56 -9.09 7.33
CA GLY A 42 -3.57 -9.38 6.30
C GLY A 42 -3.52 -10.82 5.79
N ALA A 43 -2.33 -11.35 5.54
CA ALA A 43 -2.14 -12.75 5.15
C ALA A 43 -2.70 -13.73 6.20
N SER A 44 -2.44 -13.44 7.48
CA SER A 44 -2.93 -14.25 8.60
C SER A 44 -4.45 -14.22 8.71
N CYS A 45 -5.07 -13.05 8.52
CA CYS A 45 -6.54 -12.93 8.48
C CYS A 45 -7.18 -13.76 7.35
N LEU A 46 -6.47 -13.97 6.23
CA LEU A 46 -6.91 -14.78 5.11
C LEU A 46 -6.57 -16.28 5.25
N GLY A 47 -5.90 -16.69 6.33
CA GLY A 47 -5.45 -18.07 6.51
C GLY A 47 -4.30 -18.46 5.60
N ARG A 48 -3.52 -17.49 5.09
CA ARG A 48 -2.43 -17.67 4.12
C ARG A 48 -1.08 -17.20 4.66
N ALA A 49 -0.91 -17.27 5.99
CA ALA A 49 0.36 -16.94 6.64
C ALA A 49 1.47 -17.88 6.13
N GLY A 50 2.64 -17.33 5.79
CA GLY A 50 3.74 -18.08 5.17
C GLY A 50 3.60 -18.30 3.66
N GLU A 51 2.43 -18.03 3.07
CA GLU A 51 2.25 -18.08 1.61
C GLU A 51 2.37 -16.70 0.94
N ILE A 52 1.84 -15.65 1.58
CA ILE A 52 1.80 -14.27 1.07
C ILE A 52 2.15 -13.28 2.18
N GLY A 53 2.45 -12.03 1.80
CA GLY A 53 2.73 -10.95 2.76
C GLY A 53 4.13 -11.04 3.38
N GLU A 54 5.01 -11.91 2.88
CA GLU A 54 6.39 -12.02 3.29
C GLU A 54 7.32 -12.32 2.11
N LEU A 55 8.59 -11.95 2.25
CA LEU A 55 9.64 -12.21 1.26
C LEU A 55 10.57 -13.31 1.78
N THR A 56 10.11 -14.55 1.65
CA THR A 56 10.82 -15.77 2.07
C THR A 56 10.83 -16.79 0.93
N VAL A 57 11.80 -17.70 0.93
CA VAL A 57 11.84 -18.77 -0.07
C VAL A 57 10.64 -19.69 0.13
N GLY A 58 9.84 -19.87 -0.92
CA GLY A 58 8.62 -20.69 -0.90
C GLY A 58 7.32 -19.88 -0.84
N ALA A 59 7.37 -18.60 -0.47
CA ALA A 59 6.23 -17.69 -0.56
C ALA A 59 5.92 -17.30 -2.02
N CYS A 60 4.70 -16.82 -2.26
CA CYS A 60 4.29 -16.26 -3.54
C CYS A 60 5.16 -15.05 -3.90
N GLY A 61 5.48 -14.89 -5.19
CA GLY A 61 6.25 -13.76 -5.71
C GLY A 61 5.44 -12.47 -5.79
N ASP A 62 4.92 -12.01 -4.65
CA ASP A 62 4.13 -10.78 -4.51
C ASP A 62 5.01 -9.67 -3.92
N ILE A 63 5.31 -8.64 -4.73
CA ILE A 63 6.26 -7.59 -4.36
C ILE A 63 5.72 -6.23 -4.79
N ALA A 64 5.81 -5.25 -3.92
CA ALA A 64 5.58 -3.85 -4.28
C ALA A 64 6.85 -3.04 -3.98
N VAL A 65 7.21 -2.16 -4.92
CA VAL A 65 8.47 -1.42 -4.91
C VAL A 65 8.15 0.06 -4.98
N TRP A 66 8.72 0.84 -4.06
CA TRP A 66 8.64 2.30 -4.07
C TRP A 66 10.03 2.89 -4.25
N ARG A 67 10.12 4.01 -4.96
CA ARG A 67 11.32 4.83 -5.03
C ARG A 67 11.37 5.74 -3.80
N LEU A 68 12.50 5.73 -3.11
CA LEU A 68 12.77 6.58 -1.94
C LEU A 68 13.79 7.66 -2.30
N ASP A 69 13.48 8.47 -3.30
CA ASP A 69 14.38 9.48 -3.85
C ASP A 69 13.72 10.85 -4.03
N GLY A 70 14.56 11.87 -4.29
CA GLY A 70 14.11 13.24 -4.48
C GLY A 70 13.81 13.98 -3.17
N VAL A 71 13.24 15.17 -3.33
CA VAL A 71 13.08 16.14 -2.22
C VAL A 71 12.20 15.63 -1.08
N ALA A 72 11.25 14.72 -1.37
CA ALA A 72 10.34 14.16 -0.37
C ALA A 72 11.07 13.35 0.73
N PHE A 73 12.26 12.82 0.43
CA PHE A 73 13.07 12.04 1.37
C PHE A 73 14.33 12.78 1.83
N ALA A 74 14.50 14.04 1.45
CA ALA A 74 15.64 14.84 1.89
C ALA A 74 15.65 14.94 3.42
N GLY A 75 16.60 14.26 4.06
CA GLY A 75 16.76 14.21 5.52
C GLY A 75 16.08 13.02 6.20
N ALA A 76 15.34 12.19 5.47
CA ALA A 76 14.64 11.01 6.00
C ALA A 76 15.47 9.73 5.84
N TRP A 77 16.72 9.74 6.32
CA TRP A 77 17.71 8.67 6.05
C TRP A 77 17.87 7.63 7.14
N SER A 78 17.37 7.91 8.35
CA SER A 78 17.63 7.07 9.54
C SER A 78 16.88 5.74 9.52
N ASP A 79 15.68 5.70 8.92
CA ASP A 79 14.90 4.48 8.75
C ASP A 79 14.09 4.57 7.45
N PRO A 80 14.38 3.73 6.44
CA PRO A 80 13.69 3.76 5.15
C PRO A 80 12.21 3.36 5.22
N VAL A 81 11.80 2.52 6.19
CA VAL A 81 10.38 2.11 6.36
C VAL A 81 9.57 3.26 6.94
N GLU A 82 10.11 3.94 7.95
CA GLU A 82 9.50 5.15 8.50
C GLU A 82 9.49 6.29 7.47
N ALA A 83 10.58 6.48 6.72
CA ALA A 83 10.65 7.47 5.64
C ALA A 83 9.59 7.20 4.56
N TRP A 84 9.49 5.96 4.09
CA TRP A 84 8.48 5.53 3.11
C TRP A 84 7.06 5.82 3.60
N LEU A 85 6.70 5.34 4.80
CA LEU A 85 5.31 5.45 5.26
C LEU A 85 4.92 6.89 5.63
N ARG A 86 5.87 7.75 6.01
CA ARG A 86 5.58 9.15 6.33
C ARG A 86 5.58 10.06 5.11
N CYS A 87 6.55 9.88 4.22
CA CYS A 87 6.84 10.80 3.12
C CYS A 87 6.22 10.40 1.78
N GLY A 88 5.86 9.13 1.59
CA GLY A 88 5.34 8.62 0.32
C GLY A 88 6.40 7.86 -0.47
N PRO A 89 6.32 7.86 -1.82
CA PRO A 89 5.14 8.22 -2.61
C PRO A 89 3.97 7.25 -2.35
N VAL A 90 2.74 7.71 -2.60
CA VAL A 90 1.52 6.90 -2.35
C VAL A 90 1.46 5.66 -3.27
N ALA A 91 1.77 5.85 -4.56
CA ALA A 91 1.72 4.79 -5.56
C ALA A 91 3.06 4.05 -5.65
N ALA A 92 2.99 2.72 -5.81
CA ALA A 92 4.16 1.89 -6.07
C ALA A 92 4.71 2.18 -7.48
N HIS A 93 6.04 2.11 -7.60
CA HIS A 93 6.73 2.20 -8.88
C HIS A 93 6.65 0.88 -9.66
N HIS A 94 6.81 -0.24 -8.96
CA HIS A 94 6.53 -1.57 -9.51
C HIS A 94 5.62 -2.35 -8.56
N THR A 95 4.75 -3.15 -9.15
CA THR A 95 3.94 -4.14 -8.44
C THR A 95 4.04 -5.44 -9.21
N ILE A 96 4.37 -6.52 -8.51
CA ILE A 96 4.56 -7.87 -9.01
C ILE A 96 3.59 -8.76 -8.24
N VAL A 97 2.83 -9.59 -8.96
CA VAL A 97 1.88 -10.55 -8.38
C VAL A 97 2.18 -11.92 -8.96
N ALA A 98 2.45 -12.90 -8.10
CA ALA A 98 2.87 -14.25 -8.46
C ALA A 98 3.98 -14.27 -9.54
N GLY A 99 4.97 -13.39 -9.39
CA GLY A 99 6.11 -13.26 -10.31
C GLY A 99 5.81 -12.52 -11.63
N ARG A 100 4.61 -11.94 -11.80
CA ARG A 100 4.24 -11.16 -12.99
C ARG A 100 4.16 -9.67 -12.67
N LEU A 101 4.84 -8.84 -13.46
CA LEU A 101 4.71 -7.38 -13.38
C LEU A 101 3.29 -6.96 -13.76
N VAL A 102 2.59 -6.32 -12.83
CA VAL A 102 1.27 -5.71 -13.05
C VAL A 102 1.35 -4.19 -13.08
N VAL A 103 2.31 -3.59 -12.39
CA VAL A 103 2.69 -2.18 -12.52
C VAL A 103 4.18 -2.13 -12.82
N GLU A 104 4.56 -1.36 -13.84
CA GLU A 104 5.93 -1.15 -14.25
C GLU A 104 6.16 0.33 -14.55
N ASP A 105 7.21 0.91 -13.97
CA ASP A 105 7.55 2.34 -14.07
C ASP A 105 6.39 3.27 -13.70
N GLY A 106 5.59 2.88 -12.71
CA GLY A 106 4.39 3.59 -12.28
C GLY A 106 3.20 3.47 -13.23
N GLN A 107 3.28 2.63 -14.27
CA GLN A 107 2.22 2.41 -15.26
C GLN A 107 1.58 1.03 -15.10
N LEU A 108 0.26 0.96 -15.15
CA LEU A 108 -0.48 -0.29 -15.10
C LEU A 108 -0.28 -1.08 -16.41
N ARG A 109 0.13 -2.35 -16.29
CA ARG A 109 0.36 -3.28 -17.42
C ARG A 109 -0.81 -4.22 -17.70
N ALA A 110 -1.93 -4.04 -17.00
CA ALA A 110 -3.11 -4.91 -17.14
C ALA A 110 -3.80 -4.73 -18.51
N SER A 111 -3.98 -5.83 -19.23
CA SER A 111 -4.77 -5.88 -20.46
C SER A 111 -6.24 -5.56 -20.19
N GLY A 112 -6.90 -4.85 -21.11
CA GLY A 112 -8.33 -4.54 -21.01
C GLY A 112 -8.66 -3.35 -20.10
N THR A 113 -7.66 -2.64 -19.57
CA THR A 113 -7.84 -1.44 -18.72
C THR A 113 -8.76 -0.41 -19.38
N GLU A 114 -8.55 -0.09 -20.66
CA GLU A 114 -9.40 0.88 -21.36
C GLU A 114 -10.87 0.44 -21.47
N GLN A 115 -11.10 -0.85 -21.78
CA GLN A 115 -12.46 -1.39 -21.84
C GLN A 115 -13.13 -1.35 -20.46
N MET A 116 -12.38 -1.66 -19.41
CA MET A 116 -12.87 -1.56 -18.04
C MET A 116 -13.22 -0.12 -17.67
N LEU A 117 -12.38 0.86 -18.03
CA LEU A 117 -12.65 2.28 -17.80
C LEU A 117 -13.90 2.75 -18.56
N ARG A 118 -14.12 2.29 -19.80
CA ARG A 118 -15.36 2.57 -20.54
C ARG A 118 -16.58 1.98 -19.83
N ASN A 119 -16.51 0.73 -19.40
CA ASN A 119 -17.60 0.07 -18.67
C ASN A 119 -17.89 0.80 -17.36
N HIS A 120 -16.85 1.17 -16.61
CA HIS A 120 -16.96 1.91 -15.36
C HIS A 120 -17.67 3.25 -15.56
N ARG A 121 -17.26 4.04 -16.56
CA ARG A 121 -17.90 5.34 -16.89
C ARG A 121 -19.37 5.18 -17.22
N ARG A 122 -19.75 4.20 -18.05
CA ARG A 122 -21.14 3.93 -18.39
C ARG A 122 -21.98 3.59 -17.15
N ILE A 123 -21.49 2.68 -16.31
CA ILE A 123 -22.19 2.28 -15.09
C ILE A 123 -22.32 3.45 -14.11
N ALA A 124 -21.25 4.22 -13.91
CA ALA A 124 -21.25 5.38 -13.04
C ALA A 124 -22.20 6.47 -13.54
N GLY A 125 -22.22 6.75 -14.85
CA GLY A 125 -23.14 7.71 -15.47
C GLY A 125 -24.61 7.34 -15.25
N ALA A 126 -24.95 6.06 -15.45
CA ALA A 126 -26.29 5.55 -15.17
C ALA A 126 -26.67 5.66 -13.68
N MET A 127 -25.75 5.38 -12.76
CA MET A 127 -25.98 5.52 -11.31
C MET A 127 -26.17 6.98 -10.87
N GLN A 128 -25.46 7.90 -11.53
CA GLN A 128 -25.47 9.33 -11.19
C GLN A 128 -26.54 10.12 -11.96
N SER A 129 -27.30 9.46 -12.85
CA SER A 129 -28.29 10.09 -13.72
C SER A 129 -27.70 11.21 -14.60
N ILE A 130 -26.47 11.02 -15.09
CA ILE A 130 -25.76 11.99 -15.94
C ILE A 130 -25.53 11.44 -17.35
N GLU A 131 -26.40 10.54 -17.81
CA GLU A 131 -26.48 10.18 -19.24
C GLU A 131 -27.17 11.28 -20.04
#